data_AF-A0A0B2QBD6-F1
#
_entry.id   AF-A0A0B2QBD6-F1
#
_cell.length_a   1.000
_cell.length_b   1.000
_cell.length_c   1.000
_cell.angle_alpha   90.00
_cell.angle_beta   90.00
_cell.angle_gamma   90.00
#
_symmetry.space_group_name_H-M   'P 1'
#
loop_
_entity.id
_entity.type
_entity.pdbx_description
1 polymer ?
#
loop_
_entity_poly.entity_id
_entity_poly.type
_entity_poly.pdbx_seq_one_letter_code
_entity_poly.pdbx_strand_id
1 'polypeptide(L)'
;MAYGIFLVGSKKVICSSLFIVGEIGCNDYGYPLSETTAFGDLVTYIPQVISVITSAIRELIHLGAVMFMVPGSLPLGCNSAYLTSFATIDKEEYDRAGCLKWLNTFYEYHNELLQIELNRLRHGLLFWKGDTRIYFNVVFTGFGGNVLKVCCGGGGPYNYNETAMCGDAGVVACDDASQYVSWDGYHLTEAAYRLMTKGLLDGPYTIPKFNVSCFIGETIRNFNDYAMK
;
A
#
# COMPACT_ATOMS: atom_id res chain seq x y z
N MET A 1 -14.70 19.21 -1.18
CA MET A 1 -14.76 19.59 0.25
C MET A 1 -13.57 18.96 0.93
N ALA A 2 -12.59 19.77 1.35
CA ALA A 2 -11.41 19.27 2.04
C ALA A 2 -11.77 19.01 3.51
N TYR A 3 -11.83 17.74 3.91
CA TYR A 3 -11.93 17.38 5.32
C TYR A 3 -10.55 17.54 5.94
N GLY A 4 -10.33 18.66 6.63
CA GLY A 4 -9.15 18.85 7.47
C GLY A 4 -9.22 17.89 8.65
N ILE A 5 -8.26 16.96 8.72
CA ILE A 5 -8.07 16.10 9.89
C ILE A 5 -7.43 16.98 10.98
N PHE A 6 -8.22 17.42 11.96
CA PHE A 6 -7.70 18.10 13.15
C PHE A 6 -7.18 17.06 14.15
N LEU A 7 -5.88 16.80 14.14
CA LEU A 7 -5.21 16.04 15.21
C LEU A 7 -4.97 16.97 16.40
N VAL A 8 -5.80 16.85 17.44
CA VAL A 8 -5.52 17.50 18.74
C VAL A 8 -4.59 16.59 19.54
N GLY A 9 -3.29 16.77 19.34
CA GLY A 9 -2.23 16.11 20.11
C GLY A 9 -1.26 17.16 20.66
N SER A 10 -0.69 16.93 21.84
CA SER A 10 0.39 17.80 22.32
C SER A 10 1.55 17.77 21.32
N LYS A 11 2.15 18.92 21.00
CA LYS A 11 3.29 19.03 20.06
C LYS A 11 4.41 18.03 20.39
N LYS A 12 4.61 17.75 21.68
CA LYS A 12 5.57 16.75 22.18
C LYS A 12 5.25 15.33 21.69
N VAL A 13 3.98 14.92 21.69
CA VAL A 13 3.56 13.61 21.18
C VAL A 13 3.79 13.55 19.68
N ILE A 14 3.31 14.55 18.93
CA ILE A 14 3.42 14.61 17.46
C ILE A 14 4.88 14.50 16.99
N CYS A 15 5.80 15.27 17.57
CA CYS A 15 7.21 15.21 17.17
C CYS A 15 7.91 13.88 17.52
N SER A 16 7.31 13.04 18.37
CA SER A 16 7.87 11.74 18.80
C SER A 16 7.16 10.53 18.18
N SER A 17 6.13 10.76 17.37
CA SER A 17 5.33 9.70 16.73
C SER A 17 5.77 9.41 15.31
N LEU A 18 5.67 8.14 14.90
CA LEU A 18 5.76 7.73 13.50
C LEU A 18 4.38 7.88 12.85
N PHE A 19 4.29 8.65 11.78
CA PHE A 19 3.07 8.80 10.99
C PHE A 19 3.10 7.86 9.79
N ILE A 20 2.20 6.88 9.76
CA ILE A 20 2.00 6.03 8.60
C ILE A 20 0.91 6.67 7.74
N VAL A 21 1.26 7.11 6.53
CA VAL A 21 0.34 7.84 5.63
C VAL A 21 0.10 6.99 4.38
N GLY A 22 -0.91 6.14 4.44
CA GLY A 22 -1.24 5.18 3.38
C GLY A 22 -1.75 3.85 3.92
N GLU A 23 -2.24 2.96 3.06
CA GLU A 23 -2.30 3.08 1.60
C GLU A 23 -3.45 4.01 1.14
N ILE A 24 -3.14 5.00 0.28
CA ILE A 24 -4.10 5.98 -0.27
C ILE A 24 -3.98 5.89 -1.81
N GLY A 25 -5.10 5.86 -2.53
CA GLY A 25 -5.14 5.84 -3.99
C GLY A 25 -5.76 4.59 -4.61
N CYS A 26 -5.77 3.44 -3.92
CA CYS A 26 -6.26 2.20 -4.50
C CYS A 26 -7.73 2.28 -4.95
N ASN A 27 -8.57 2.93 -4.15
CA ASN A 27 -9.98 3.16 -4.49
C ASN A 27 -10.13 4.22 -5.58
N ASP A 28 -9.29 5.26 -5.56
CA ASP A 28 -9.27 6.36 -6.53
C ASP A 28 -8.97 5.87 -7.95
N TYR A 29 -8.28 4.73 -8.09
CA TYR A 29 -8.06 4.04 -9.37
C TYR A 29 -9.05 2.89 -9.60
N GLY A 30 -9.37 2.13 -8.55
CA GLY A 30 -10.19 0.93 -8.63
C GLY A 30 -11.64 1.20 -9.04
N TYR A 31 -12.26 2.27 -8.52
CA TYR A 31 -13.63 2.63 -8.92
C TYR A 31 -13.71 3.07 -10.39
N PRO A 32 -12.86 3.99 -10.89
CA PRO A 32 -12.91 4.33 -12.32
C PRO A 32 -12.55 3.14 -13.24
N LEU A 33 -11.68 2.22 -12.79
CA LEU A 33 -11.37 0.96 -13.49
C LEU A 33 -12.61 0.06 -13.63
N SER A 34 -13.48 -0.02 -12.61
CA SER A 34 -14.67 -0.87 -12.64
C SER A 34 -15.84 -0.25 -13.43
N GLU A 35 -15.89 1.08 -13.57
CA GLU A 35 -17.00 1.79 -14.20
C GLU A 35 -16.84 2.09 -15.70
N THR A 36 -15.86 1.49 -16.40
CA THR A 36 -15.55 1.64 -17.85
C THR A 36 -14.68 2.84 -18.27
N THR A 37 -13.91 3.43 -17.34
CA THR A 37 -12.91 4.45 -17.73
C THR A 37 -11.83 3.81 -18.61
N ALA A 38 -11.51 4.43 -19.75
CA ALA A 38 -10.40 3.96 -20.58
C ALA A 38 -9.10 4.00 -19.76
N PHE A 39 -8.29 2.93 -19.80
CA PHE A 39 -7.08 2.84 -18.98
C PHE A 39 -6.13 4.04 -19.16
N GLY A 40 -6.08 4.61 -20.37
CA GLY A 40 -5.29 5.82 -20.65
C GLY A 40 -5.71 7.05 -19.83
N ASP A 41 -7.00 7.17 -19.48
CA ASP A 41 -7.50 8.28 -18.69
C ASP A 41 -7.07 8.16 -17.22
N LEU A 42 -6.92 6.94 -16.69
CA LEU A 42 -6.50 6.70 -15.30
C LEU A 42 -5.10 7.26 -15.00
N VAL A 43 -4.20 7.24 -15.99
CA VAL A 43 -2.84 7.78 -15.83
C VAL A 43 -2.90 9.28 -15.46
N THR A 44 -3.92 10.00 -15.93
CA THR A 44 -4.12 11.42 -15.62
C THR A 44 -4.57 11.69 -14.17
N TYR A 45 -5.03 10.65 -13.45
CA TYR A 45 -5.43 10.73 -12.05
C TYR A 45 -4.22 10.59 -11.12
N ILE A 46 -3.13 9.95 -11.58
CA ILE A 46 -1.94 9.70 -10.75
C ILE A 46 -1.40 10.98 -10.09
N PRO A 47 -1.15 12.09 -10.82
CA PRO A 47 -0.66 13.32 -10.20
C PRO A 47 -1.63 13.90 -9.16
N GLN A 48 -2.94 13.73 -9.36
CA GLN A 48 -3.97 14.25 -8.46
C GLN A 48 -3.98 13.48 -7.14
N VAL A 49 -3.96 12.16 -7.20
CA VAL A 49 -3.88 11.29 -6.02
C VAL A 49 -2.58 11.56 -5.24
N ILE A 50 -1.44 11.66 -5.92
CA ILE A 50 -0.15 12.00 -5.28
C ILE A 50 -0.21 13.40 -4.63
N SER A 51 -0.88 14.37 -5.26
CA SER A 51 -1.09 15.70 -4.68
C SER A 51 -1.88 15.61 -3.36
N VAL A 52 -2.91 14.78 -3.28
CA VAL A 52 -3.67 14.55 -2.03
C VAL A 52 -2.79 13.93 -0.95
N ILE A 53 -2.00 12.91 -1.28
CA ILE A 53 -1.06 12.26 -0.33
C ILE A 53 -0.06 13.29 0.20
N THR A 54 0.57 14.05 -0.70
CA THR A 54 1.59 15.03 -0.33
C THR A 54 1.00 16.23 0.43
N SER A 55 -0.23 16.64 0.13
CA SER A 55 -0.96 17.65 0.91
C SER A 55 -1.21 17.19 2.34
N ALA A 56 -1.67 15.95 2.54
CA ALA A 56 -1.86 15.40 3.88
C ALA A 56 -0.54 15.35 4.68
N ILE A 57 0.57 14.97 4.02
CA ILE A 57 1.91 14.99 4.64
C ILE A 57 2.31 16.42 5.02
N ARG A 58 2.09 17.42 4.15
CA ARG A 58 2.40 18.83 4.44
C ARG A 58 1.62 19.34 5.66
N GLU A 59 0.35 19.00 5.78
CA GLU A 59 -0.44 19.36 6.97
C GLU A 59 0.12 18.73 8.24
N LEU A 60 0.51 17.45 8.21
CA LEU A 60 1.16 16.80 9.34
C LEU A 60 2.50 17.47 9.70
N ILE A 61 3.30 17.87 8.71
CA ILE A 61 4.53 18.64 8.92
C ILE A 61 4.23 19.98 9.61
N HIS A 62 3.19 20.71 9.17
CA HIS A 62 2.77 21.97 9.82
C HIS A 62 2.35 21.76 11.29
N LEU A 63 1.79 20.60 11.62
CA LEU A 63 1.46 20.21 13.00
C LEU A 63 2.67 19.76 13.82
N GLY A 64 3.85 19.60 13.20
CA GLY A 64 5.12 19.26 13.85
C GLY A 64 5.54 17.80 13.70
N ALA A 65 4.92 17.02 12.81
CA ALA A 65 5.35 15.66 12.54
C ALA A 65 6.70 15.65 11.81
N VAL A 66 7.62 14.79 12.27
CA VAL A 66 8.98 14.70 11.71
C VAL A 66 9.38 13.30 11.21
N MET A 67 8.55 12.29 11.49
CA MET A 67 8.79 10.90 11.10
C MET A 67 7.60 10.34 10.34
N PHE A 68 7.85 9.86 9.13
CA PHE A 68 6.83 9.40 8.20
C PHE A 68 7.21 8.05 7.59
N MET A 69 6.25 7.15 7.52
CA MET A 69 6.30 5.96 6.69
C MET A 69 5.17 6.06 5.65
N VAL A 70 5.53 6.03 4.38
CA VAL A 70 4.58 6.14 3.28
C VAL A 70 4.69 4.86 2.46
N PRO A 71 3.75 3.91 2.61
CA PRO A 71 3.75 2.72 1.77
C PRO A 71 3.54 3.12 0.31
N GLY A 72 4.25 2.45 -0.60
CA GLY A 72 3.88 2.46 -2.01
C GLY A 72 2.64 1.62 -2.23
N SER A 73 1.90 1.89 -3.31
CA SER A 73 0.78 1.06 -3.73
C SER A 73 1.26 -0.34 -4.14
N LEU A 74 0.59 -1.39 -3.70
CA LEU A 74 0.96 -2.76 -4.04
C LEU A 74 0.81 -3.06 -5.54
N PRO A 75 1.52 -4.07 -6.09
CA PRO A 75 1.33 -4.50 -7.47
C PRO A 75 -0.05 -5.19 -7.61
N LEU A 76 -1.08 -4.41 -7.97
CA LEU A 76 -2.45 -4.93 -8.04
C LEU A 76 -2.75 -5.75 -9.30
N GLY A 77 -1.80 -5.93 -10.22
CA GLY A 77 -1.94 -6.89 -11.31
C GLY A 77 -2.08 -8.34 -10.84
N CYS A 78 -1.67 -8.64 -9.60
CA CYS A 78 -1.83 -9.95 -8.97
C CYS A 78 -3.13 -10.10 -8.17
N ASN A 79 -3.92 -9.04 -8.08
CA ASN A 79 -5.14 -9.00 -7.31
C ASN A 79 -6.21 -9.87 -7.96
N SER A 80 -6.82 -10.80 -7.21
CA SER A 80 -7.74 -11.79 -7.76
C SER A 80 -8.98 -11.17 -8.39
N ALA A 81 -9.46 -10.03 -7.86
CA ALA A 81 -10.58 -9.32 -8.45
C ALA A 81 -10.20 -8.79 -9.84
N TYR A 82 -9.13 -8.01 -9.95
CA TYR A 82 -8.67 -7.49 -11.24
C TYR A 82 -8.26 -8.57 -12.24
N LEU A 83 -7.64 -9.66 -11.76
CA LEU A 83 -7.35 -10.83 -12.60
C LEU A 83 -8.60 -11.46 -13.20
N THR A 84 -9.72 -11.42 -12.48
CA THR A 84 -11.01 -11.94 -12.93
C THR A 84 -11.69 -10.95 -13.88
N SER A 85 -11.79 -9.68 -13.49
CA SER A 85 -12.50 -8.65 -14.26
C SER A 85 -11.80 -8.30 -15.59
N PHE A 86 -10.47 -8.35 -15.62
CA PHE A 86 -9.65 -8.04 -16.79
C PHE A 86 -9.00 -9.27 -17.41
N ALA A 87 -9.60 -10.45 -17.21
CA ALA A 87 -9.11 -11.69 -17.79
C ALA A 87 -9.06 -11.60 -19.34
N THR A 88 -7.94 -12.04 -19.93
CA THR A 88 -7.76 -12.10 -21.38
C THR A 88 -7.14 -13.43 -21.80
N ILE A 89 -7.36 -13.82 -23.06
CA ILE A 89 -6.73 -15.01 -23.66
C ILE A 89 -5.27 -14.77 -24.06
N ASP A 90 -4.85 -13.50 -24.14
CA ASP A 90 -3.49 -13.14 -24.49
C ASP A 90 -2.55 -13.40 -23.31
N LYS A 91 -1.78 -14.47 -23.42
CA LYS A 91 -0.80 -14.84 -22.38
C LYS A 91 0.33 -13.84 -22.25
N GLU A 92 0.57 -13.04 -23.28
CA GLU A 92 1.58 -11.99 -23.24
C GLU A 92 1.15 -10.80 -22.37
N GLU A 93 -0.08 -10.74 -21.86
CA GLU A 93 -0.50 -9.72 -20.90
C GLU A 93 -0.13 -10.08 -19.44
N TYR A 94 0.28 -11.33 -19.20
CA TYR A 94 0.61 -11.84 -17.86
C TYR A 94 2.12 -12.03 -17.68
N ASP A 95 2.61 -11.86 -16.45
CA ASP A 95 3.97 -12.21 -16.07
C ASP A 95 4.11 -13.70 -15.70
N ARG A 96 5.31 -14.11 -15.27
CA ARG A 96 5.58 -15.51 -14.90
C ARG A 96 4.83 -15.96 -13.63
N ALA A 97 4.41 -15.02 -12.79
CA ALA A 97 3.61 -15.30 -11.60
C ALA A 97 2.11 -15.34 -11.93
N GLY A 98 1.70 -14.98 -13.15
CA GLY A 98 0.31 -14.95 -13.59
C GLY A 98 -0.39 -13.62 -13.29
N CYS A 99 0.36 -12.56 -13.04
CA CYS A 99 -0.17 -11.22 -12.76
C CYS A 99 -0.24 -10.36 -14.03
N LEU A 100 -1.23 -9.45 -14.12
CA LEU A 100 -1.39 -8.51 -15.25
C LEU A 100 -0.23 -7.50 -15.27
N LYS A 101 0.55 -7.51 -16.35
CA LYS A 101 1.73 -6.64 -16.50
C LYS A 101 1.36 -5.16 -16.58
N TRP A 102 0.36 -4.81 -17.41
CA TRP A 102 -0.02 -3.41 -17.59
C TRP A 102 -0.48 -2.75 -16.29
N LEU A 103 -1.19 -3.48 -15.43
CA LEU A 103 -1.68 -2.96 -14.15
C LEU A 103 -0.54 -2.85 -13.13
N ASN A 104 0.39 -3.81 -13.10
CA ASN A 104 1.60 -3.68 -12.30
C ASN A 104 2.43 -2.47 -12.73
N THR A 105 2.64 -2.26 -14.03
CA THR A 105 3.35 -1.08 -14.58
C THR A 105 2.67 0.23 -14.18
N PHE A 106 1.33 0.28 -14.13
CA PHE A 106 0.58 1.45 -13.67
C PHE A 106 0.93 1.83 -12.23
N TYR A 107 0.87 0.85 -11.31
CA TYR A 107 1.16 1.08 -9.90
C TYR A 107 2.66 1.31 -9.66
N GLU A 108 3.54 0.72 -10.45
CA GLU A 108 4.97 1.07 -10.47
C GLU A 108 5.18 2.54 -10.82
N TYR A 109 4.52 3.05 -11.87
CA TYR A 109 4.60 4.45 -12.27
C TYR A 109 4.05 5.40 -11.19
N HIS A 110 2.92 5.08 -10.56
CA HIS A 110 2.43 5.79 -9.38
C HIS A 110 3.51 5.86 -8.29
N ASN A 111 4.13 4.73 -7.98
CA ASN A 111 5.13 4.62 -6.93
C ASN A 111 6.42 5.38 -7.22
N GLU A 112 6.82 5.48 -8.48
CA GLU A 112 7.95 6.30 -8.92
C GLU A 112 7.67 7.79 -8.71
N LEU A 113 6.52 8.27 -9.18
CA LEU A 113 6.11 9.66 -9.00
C LEU A 113 5.94 10.02 -7.52
N LEU A 114 5.34 9.14 -6.72
CA LEU A 114 5.22 9.32 -5.28
C LEU A 114 6.61 9.44 -4.64
N GLN A 115 7.57 8.59 -5.02
CA GLN A 115 8.94 8.66 -4.51
C GLN A 115 9.63 10.00 -4.84
N ILE A 116 9.39 10.54 -6.04
CA ILE A 116 9.93 11.84 -6.45
C ILE A 116 9.38 12.95 -5.55
N GLU A 117 8.05 12.99 -5.32
CA GLU A 117 7.46 14.02 -4.46
C GLU A 117 7.87 13.86 -2.99
N LEU A 118 7.97 12.64 -2.47
CA LEU A 118 8.47 12.40 -1.11
C LEU A 118 9.93 12.87 -0.96
N ASN A 119 10.77 12.70 -1.97
CA ASN A 119 12.14 13.22 -1.95
C ASN A 119 12.18 14.75 -1.89
N ARG A 120 11.22 15.44 -2.53
CA ARG A 120 11.08 16.90 -2.42
C ARG A 120 10.60 17.37 -1.05
N LEU A 121 9.87 16.53 -0.31
CA LEU A 121 9.40 16.83 1.04
C LEU A 121 10.44 16.56 2.13
N ARG A 122 11.48 15.76 1.85
CA ARG A 122 12.37 15.14 2.84
C ARG A 122 13.27 16.10 3.65
N HIS A 123 13.20 17.42 3.45
CA HIS A 123 14.09 18.41 4.06
C HIS A 123 14.19 18.31 5.61
N GLY A 124 15.11 17.48 6.12
CA GLY A 124 15.32 17.23 7.55
C GLY A 124 14.35 16.22 8.20
N LEU A 125 13.51 15.54 7.41
CA LEU A 125 12.48 14.62 7.90
C LEU A 125 12.90 13.16 7.70
N LEU A 126 12.49 12.29 8.63
CA LEU A 126 12.71 10.85 8.51
C LEU A 126 11.56 10.25 7.69
N PHE A 127 11.86 9.86 6.45
CA PHE A 127 10.91 9.25 5.53
C PHE A 127 11.33 7.82 5.20
N TRP A 128 10.39 6.89 5.28
CA TRP A 128 10.53 5.53 4.77
C TRP A 128 9.47 5.27 3.72
N LYS A 129 9.89 5.03 2.47
CA LYS A 129 8.98 4.50 1.45
C LYS A 129 8.95 2.97 1.56
N GLY A 130 7.76 2.37 1.64
CA GLY A 130 7.59 0.93 1.52
C GLY A 130 7.96 0.43 0.12
N ASP A 131 8.82 -0.58 0.04
CA ASP A 131 9.25 -1.21 -1.20
C ASP A 131 8.28 -2.34 -1.57
N THR A 132 7.62 -2.18 -2.71
CA THR A 132 6.58 -3.10 -3.20
C THR A 132 7.13 -4.48 -3.57
N ARG A 133 8.45 -4.63 -3.74
CA ARG A 133 9.11 -5.93 -3.91
C ARG A 133 8.89 -6.86 -2.73
N ILE A 134 8.50 -6.34 -1.56
CA ILE A 134 8.10 -7.16 -0.41
C ILE A 134 6.96 -8.11 -0.76
N TYR A 135 6.06 -7.70 -1.65
CA TYR A 135 4.93 -8.50 -2.08
C TYR A 135 5.39 -9.79 -2.77
N PHE A 136 6.29 -9.68 -3.75
CA PHE A 136 6.81 -10.88 -4.42
C PHE A 136 7.85 -11.63 -3.60
N ASN A 137 8.79 -10.93 -2.96
CA ASN A 137 9.96 -11.56 -2.34
C ASN A 137 9.68 -12.15 -0.95
N VAL A 138 8.64 -11.68 -0.25
CA VAL A 138 8.28 -12.13 1.10
C VAL A 138 6.88 -12.72 1.12
N VAL A 139 5.90 -12.01 0.57
CA VAL A 139 4.52 -12.49 0.64
C VAL A 139 4.32 -13.68 -0.30
N PHE A 140 4.68 -13.61 -1.58
CA PHE A 140 4.45 -14.76 -2.49
C PHE A 140 5.31 -15.97 -2.14
N THR A 141 6.57 -15.77 -1.75
CA THR A 141 7.48 -16.86 -1.38
C THR A 141 7.18 -17.47 -0.01
N GLY A 142 6.51 -16.72 0.87
CA GLY A 142 6.15 -17.16 2.21
C GLY A 142 4.98 -18.15 2.26
N PHE A 143 4.29 -18.37 1.15
CA PHE A 143 3.11 -19.23 1.07
C PHE A 143 3.34 -20.38 0.07
N GLY A 144 2.97 -21.60 0.46
CA GLY A 144 3.21 -22.82 -0.31
C GLY A 144 2.09 -23.24 -1.28
N GLY A 145 1.14 -22.36 -1.58
CA GLY A 145 -0.07 -22.65 -2.37
C GLY A 145 -0.26 -21.74 -3.59
N ASN A 146 -1.45 -21.79 -4.20
CA ASN A 146 -1.81 -20.84 -5.27
C ASN A 146 -2.09 -19.47 -4.64
N VAL A 147 -1.06 -18.62 -4.63
CA VAL A 147 -1.06 -17.26 -4.04
C VAL A 147 -2.05 -16.29 -4.69
N LEU A 148 -2.60 -16.63 -5.86
CA LEU A 148 -3.58 -15.80 -6.57
C LEU A 148 -5.02 -16.15 -6.21
N LYS A 149 -5.29 -17.22 -5.46
CA LYS A 149 -6.64 -17.56 -5.01
C LYS A 149 -7.02 -16.80 -3.75
N VAL A 150 -8.31 -16.47 -3.63
CA VAL A 150 -8.89 -15.86 -2.43
C VAL A 150 -9.33 -16.93 -1.43
N CYS A 151 -9.17 -16.65 -0.14
CA CYS A 151 -9.66 -17.53 0.92
C CYS A 151 -11.19 -17.50 1.00
N CYS A 152 -11.79 -16.32 0.95
CA CYS A 152 -13.23 -16.10 1.05
C CYS A 152 -13.78 -15.61 -0.29
N GLY A 153 -14.54 -16.45 -0.98
CA GLY A 153 -15.12 -16.08 -2.26
C GLY A 153 -16.11 -17.11 -2.80
N GLY A 154 -16.98 -16.65 -3.70
CA GLY A 154 -18.11 -17.41 -4.22
C GLY A 154 -17.79 -18.36 -5.39
N GLY A 155 -16.55 -18.84 -5.51
CA GLY A 155 -16.11 -19.70 -6.62
C GLY A 155 -15.60 -18.93 -7.84
N GLY A 156 -15.51 -19.60 -9.00
CA GLY A 156 -14.99 -19.01 -10.25
C GLY A 156 -13.45 -19.00 -10.36
N PRO A 157 -12.89 -18.33 -11.38
CA PRO A 157 -11.46 -18.08 -11.49
C PRO A 157 -10.92 -17.47 -10.20
N TYR A 158 -9.76 -17.95 -9.73
CA TYR A 158 -9.15 -17.47 -8.49
C TYR A 158 -10.02 -17.62 -7.22
N ASN A 159 -11.12 -18.38 -7.27
CA ASN A 159 -12.15 -18.44 -6.23
C ASN A 159 -12.87 -17.09 -5.99
N TYR A 160 -12.78 -16.15 -6.93
CA TYR A 160 -13.40 -14.83 -6.85
C TYR A 160 -14.60 -14.70 -7.80
N ASN A 161 -15.68 -14.09 -7.31
CA ASN A 161 -16.91 -13.85 -8.06
C ASN A 161 -17.56 -12.53 -7.63
N GLU A 162 -17.65 -11.55 -8.55
CA GLU A 162 -18.23 -10.23 -8.28
C GLU A 162 -19.70 -10.26 -7.85
N THR A 163 -20.43 -11.33 -8.20
CA THR A 163 -21.85 -11.50 -7.85
C THR A 163 -22.08 -12.30 -6.56
N ALA A 164 -21.00 -12.81 -5.95
CA ALA A 164 -21.00 -13.59 -4.73
C ALA A 164 -19.72 -13.30 -3.93
N MET A 165 -19.68 -12.12 -3.32
CA MET A 165 -18.53 -11.59 -2.61
C MET A 165 -18.43 -12.16 -1.20
N CYS A 166 -17.23 -12.04 -0.60
CA CYS A 166 -17.05 -12.43 0.79
C CYS A 166 -18.04 -11.69 1.72
N GLY A 167 -18.78 -12.44 2.52
CA GLY A 167 -19.84 -11.91 3.40
C GLY A 167 -21.25 -12.07 2.83
N ASP A 168 -21.40 -12.38 1.54
CA ASP A 168 -22.71 -12.71 0.95
C ASP A 168 -23.21 -14.08 1.42
N ALA A 169 -24.54 -14.25 1.38
CA ALA A 169 -25.17 -15.50 1.79
C ALA A 169 -24.70 -16.68 0.90
N GLY A 170 -24.22 -17.74 1.53
CA GLY A 170 -23.73 -18.94 0.85
C GLY A 170 -22.26 -18.87 0.41
N VAL A 171 -21.58 -17.74 0.61
CA VAL A 171 -20.13 -17.62 0.42
C VAL A 171 -19.42 -18.07 1.70
N VAL A 172 -18.48 -19.00 1.55
CA VAL A 172 -17.76 -19.61 2.68
C VAL A 172 -16.28 -19.29 2.55
N ALA A 173 -15.65 -18.95 3.68
CA ALA A 173 -14.21 -18.78 3.76
C ALA A 173 -13.49 -20.13 3.82
N CYS A 174 -12.24 -20.16 3.38
CA CYS A 174 -11.37 -21.31 3.49
C CYS A 174 -11.14 -21.73 4.96
N ASP A 175 -10.80 -23.00 5.18
CA ASP A 175 -10.59 -23.54 6.54
C ASP A 175 -9.37 -22.93 7.25
N ASP A 176 -8.32 -22.56 6.49
CA ASP A 176 -7.07 -22.00 7.02
C ASP A 176 -6.61 -20.80 6.19
N ALA A 177 -6.97 -19.60 6.65
CA ALA A 177 -6.58 -18.34 6.02
C ALA A 177 -5.06 -18.08 6.05
N SER A 178 -4.29 -18.78 6.88
CA SER A 178 -2.84 -18.62 6.96
C SER A 178 -2.10 -19.19 5.75
N GLN A 179 -2.81 -19.94 4.88
CA GLN A 179 -2.27 -20.51 3.64
C GLN A 179 -2.58 -19.67 2.40
N TYR A 180 -3.28 -18.54 2.55
CA TYR A 180 -3.71 -17.68 1.45
C TYR A 180 -3.09 -16.29 1.55
N VAL A 181 -2.72 -15.71 0.41
CA VAL A 181 -2.25 -14.33 0.35
C VAL A 181 -3.43 -13.36 0.33
N SER A 182 -4.42 -13.61 -0.52
CA SER A 182 -5.63 -12.77 -0.62
C SER A 182 -6.77 -13.30 0.24
N TRP A 183 -7.45 -12.40 0.94
CA TRP A 183 -8.64 -12.71 1.71
C TRP A 183 -9.87 -12.82 0.81
N ASP A 184 -10.24 -11.73 0.13
CA ASP A 184 -11.53 -11.59 -0.59
C ASP A 184 -11.37 -11.17 -2.06
N GLY A 185 -10.13 -11.06 -2.53
CA GLY A 185 -9.82 -10.58 -3.87
C GLY A 185 -9.38 -9.13 -3.93
N TYR A 186 -9.66 -8.30 -2.92
CA TYR A 186 -9.15 -6.93 -2.82
C TYR A 186 -8.11 -6.78 -1.70
N HIS A 187 -8.34 -7.47 -0.59
CA HIS A 187 -7.54 -7.38 0.63
C HIS A 187 -6.64 -8.60 0.81
N LEU A 188 -5.58 -8.43 1.59
CA LEU A 188 -4.70 -9.52 2.00
C LEU A 188 -5.22 -10.20 3.27
N THR A 189 -4.79 -11.43 3.51
CA THR A 189 -5.04 -12.12 4.79
C THR A 189 -4.19 -11.53 5.92
N GLU A 190 -4.58 -11.80 7.17
CA GLU A 190 -3.79 -11.43 8.36
C GLU A 190 -2.36 -12.00 8.29
N ALA A 191 -2.20 -13.25 7.84
CA ALA A 191 -0.89 -13.87 7.67
C ALA A 191 -0.02 -13.13 6.65
N ALA A 192 -0.60 -12.70 5.52
CA ALA A 192 0.12 -11.95 4.49
C ALA A 192 0.51 -10.55 4.99
N TYR A 193 -0.39 -9.84 5.67
CA TYR A 193 -0.07 -8.57 6.31
C TYR A 193 1.02 -8.72 7.37
N ARG A 194 0.99 -9.79 8.19
CA ARG A 194 2.01 -10.05 9.21
C ARG A 194 3.40 -10.24 8.62
N LEU A 195 3.50 -10.98 7.52
CA LEU A 195 4.76 -11.15 6.78
C LEU A 195 5.24 -9.83 6.17
N MET A 196 4.33 -9.03 5.61
CA MET A 196 4.64 -7.71 5.09
C MET A 196 5.16 -6.77 6.19
N THR A 197 4.47 -6.69 7.33
CA THR A 197 4.93 -5.88 8.47
C THR A 197 6.30 -6.33 8.95
N LYS A 198 6.55 -7.64 9.07
CA LYS A 198 7.86 -8.17 9.45
C LYS A 198 8.95 -7.78 8.45
N GLY A 199 8.68 -7.89 7.15
CA GLY A 199 9.64 -7.49 6.13
C GLY A 199 9.91 -5.98 6.12
N LEU A 200 8.91 -5.15 6.40
CA LEU A 200 9.10 -3.69 6.52
C LEU A 200 9.95 -3.31 7.75
N LEU A 201 9.73 -3.98 8.89
CA LEU A 201 10.41 -3.65 10.15
C LEU A 201 11.84 -4.21 10.22
N ASP A 202 12.03 -5.46 9.78
CA ASP A 202 13.30 -6.19 9.95
C ASP A 202 14.12 -6.27 8.65
N GLY A 203 13.43 -6.20 7.51
CA GLY A 203 13.99 -6.44 6.18
C GLY A 203 14.47 -5.18 5.47
N PRO A 204 14.93 -5.32 4.20
CA PRO A 204 15.42 -4.21 3.38
C PRO A 204 14.30 -3.46 2.64
N TYR A 205 13.02 -3.65 3.00
CA TYR A 205 11.87 -3.23 2.21
C TYR A 205 11.37 -1.82 2.53
N THR A 206 12.27 -0.97 3.01
CA THR A 206 12.01 0.46 3.09
C THR A 206 13.18 1.23 2.52
N ILE A 207 12.91 2.41 1.97
CA ILE A 207 13.94 3.28 1.39
C ILE A 207 13.96 4.61 2.14
N PRO A 208 15.04 4.93 2.88
CA PRO A 208 16.16 4.05 3.30
C PRO A 208 15.67 2.92 4.23
N LYS A 209 16.55 1.99 4.63
CA LYS A 209 16.18 0.89 5.54
C LYS A 209 15.63 1.41 6.88
N PHE A 210 14.56 0.80 7.38
CA PHE A 210 13.95 1.13 8.66
C PHE A 210 14.88 0.69 9.79
N ASN A 211 15.10 1.58 10.74
CA ASN A 211 15.93 1.29 11.89
C ASN A 211 15.22 1.74 13.17
N VAL A 212 14.77 0.76 13.94
CA VAL A 212 14.13 0.93 15.25
C VAL A 212 15.04 1.62 16.29
N SER A 213 16.37 1.65 16.09
CA SER A 213 17.28 2.30 17.04
C SER A 213 17.12 3.83 17.09
N CYS A 214 16.49 4.44 16.08
CA CYS A 214 16.23 5.88 16.05
C CYS A 214 15.20 6.31 17.12
N PHE A 215 14.32 5.39 17.57
CA PHE A 215 13.32 5.68 18.60
C PHE A 215 13.87 5.69 20.04
N ILE A 216 15.10 5.23 20.27
CA ILE A 216 15.65 5.02 21.63
C ILE A 216 16.69 6.08 22.01
N GLY A 217 17.31 6.80 21.04
CA GLY A 217 18.53 7.59 21.30
C GLY A 217 18.47 9.10 21.09
N GLU A 218 17.66 9.62 20.16
CA GLU A 218 17.82 11.00 19.65
C GLU A 218 16.69 11.98 20.03
N THR A 219 15.51 11.50 20.42
CA THR A 219 14.38 12.36 20.79
C THR A 219 14.66 13.23 22.04
N ILE A 220 15.71 12.93 22.80
CA ILE A 220 16.12 13.74 23.96
C ILE A 220 17.17 14.81 23.60
N ARG A 221 18.01 14.60 22.57
CA ARG A 221 19.16 15.49 22.30
C ARG A 221 18.82 16.65 21.37
N ASN A 222 18.04 16.42 20.31
CA ASN A 222 17.76 17.46 19.30
C ASN A 222 16.64 18.43 19.68
N PHE A 223 15.90 18.19 20.76
CA PHE A 223 14.90 19.14 21.26
C PHE A 223 15.54 20.39 21.90
N ASN A 224 16.77 20.29 22.41
CA ASN A 224 17.43 21.42 23.06
C ASN A 224 18.05 22.42 22.06
N ASP A 225 18.34 22.00 20.83
CA ASP A 225 18.99 22.87 19.83
C ASP A 225 18.01 23.71 19.00
N TYR A 226 16.73 23.32 18.93
CA TYR A 226 15.68 24.08 18.23
C TYR A 226 14.78 24.91 19.15
N ALA A 227 14.93 24.80 20.48
CA ALA A 227 14.18 25.58 21.46
C ALA A 227 14.89 26.86 21.93
N MET A 228 16.10 27.14 21.41
CA MET A 228 16.84 28.39 21.66
C MET A 228 17.19 29.09 20.34
N LYS A 229 16.19 29.62 19.64
CA LYS A 229 16.28 30.79 18.74
C LYS A 229 14.89 31.28 18.36
#